data_AF-A0A6I4NSX5-F1
#
_entry.id   AF-A0A6I4NSX5-F1
#
_cell.length_a   1.000
_cell.length_b   1.000
_cell.length_c   1.000
_cell.angle_alpha   90.00
_cell.angle_beta   90.00
_cell.angle_gamma   90.00
#
_symmetry.space_group_name_H-M   'P 1'
#
loop_
_entity.id
_entity.type
_entity.pdbx_description
1 polymer ?
#
loop_
_entity_poly.entity_id
_entity_poly.type
_entity_poly.pdbx_seq_one_letter_code
_entity_poly.pdbx_strand_id
1 'polypeptide(L)'
;MTIEDFIKLIRPKYYNRLTRLLVVSGIALLSKPVWLDILNLFLGGLKLSIIGEFDWLLGLVIIIIALIYNTYHRKLDLEHESKSKPAFQEVQYIKFTYFGNLCQEILPILKDNEYIFLNTGPTCSNDLGPLRTDLTVWEKLKKKAILPNNKAIKKLIKNNFQLVPEKYGALFNKMLLHIDAFKKHVKNPNFDYSEFQFPKQFAEVIFAESFEYAKTNKNLVKKHEWIRKNINEKYVLDWIIFGSIVFTPEKASDLDLAILMHEENDFDQLSTYIEGLKFDFKIKFKKDLHVSIFENTEVLDFISFSEKNPLKIKK
;
A
#
# COMPACT_ATOMS: atom_id res chain seq x y z
N MET A 1 -19.86 -0.11 -17.09
CA MET A 1 -18.62 0.69 -17.00
C MET A 1 -19.00 2.05 -16.46
N THR A 2 -18.47 2.45 -15.30
CA THR A 2 -18.76 3.76 -14.69
C THR A 2 -17.93 4.87 -15.34
N ILE A 3 -18.31 6.13 -15.15
CA ILE A 3 -17.54 7.29 -15.64
C ILE A 3 -16.12 7.27 -15.05
N GLU A 4 -15.97 6.86 -13.79
CA GLU A 4 -14.67 6.65 -13.14
C GLU A 4 -13.83 5.58 -13.87
N ASP A 5 -14.44 4.47 -14.29
CA ASP A 5 -13.75 3.40 -15.03
C ASP A 5 -13.29 3.88 -16.41
N PHE A 6 -14.08 4.72 -17.09
CA PHE A 6 -13.73 5.28 -18.39
C PHE A 6 -12.57 6.28 -18.28
N ILE A 7 -12.60 7.19 -17.30
CA ILE A 7 -11.50 8.13 -17.03
C ILE A 7 -10.23 7.37 -16.64
N LYS A 8 -10.36 6.32 -15.81
CA LYS A 8 -9.25 5.44 -15.47
C LYS A 8 -8.75 4.67 -16.68
N LEU A 9 -9.58 4.24 -17.62
CA LEU A 9 -9.15 3.53 -18.83
C LEU A 9 -8.33 4.46 -19.76
N ILE A 10 -8.71 5.74 -19.86
CA ILE A 10 -8.10 6.68 -20.80
C ILE A 10 -6.78 7.27 -20.29
N ARG A 11 -6.56 7.40 -18.97
CA ARG A 11 -5.37 8.07 -18.40
C ARG A 11 -4.06 7.28 -18.68
N PRO A 12 -3.22 7.61 -19.66
CA PRO A 12 -2.08 6.76 -20.02
C PRO A 12 -1.06 6.63 -18.87
N LYS A 13 -0.67 5.39 -18.52
CA LYS A 13 0.50 5.12 -17.67
C LYS A 13 1.69 4.96 -18.62
N TYR A 14 2.50 6.01 -18.79
CA TYR A 14 3.63 6.06 -19.75
C TYR A 14 4.82 5.13 -19.42
N TYR A 15 4.65 4.10 -18.57
CA TYR A 15 5.72 3.23 -18.08
C TYR A 15 5.94 1.95 -18.90
N ASN A 16 5.01 1.56 -19.79
CA ASN A 16 5.25 0.37 -20.61
C ASN A 16 6.24 0.69 -21.73
N ARG A 17 7.49 0.24 -21.55
CA ARG A 17 8.60 0.42 -22.50
C ARG A 17 8.24 -0.06 -23.91
N LEU A 18 7.42 -1.13 -24.01
CA LEU A 18 6.97 -1.69 -25.28
C LEU A 18 5.98 -0.77 -26.00
N THR A 19 4.98 -0.23 -25.28
CA THR A 19 4.03 0.73 -25.86
C THR A 19 4.74 2.02 -26.31
N ARG A 20 5.72 2.50 -25.53
CA ARG A 20 6.53 3.66 -25.92
C ARG A 20 7.34 3.36 -27.19
N LEU A 21 7.99 2.19 -27.26
CA LEU A 21 8.76 1.78 -28.43
C LEU A 21 7.88 1.66 -29.67
N LEU A 22 6.70 1.01 -29.57
CA LEU A 22 5.75 0.87 -30.67
C LEU A 22 5.19 2.22 -31.15
N VAL A 23 4.86 3.13 -30.23
CA VAL A 23 4.37 4.48 -30.59
C VAL A 23 5.47 5.31 -31.23
N VAL A 24 6.70 5.29 -30.68
CA VAL A 24 7.85 6.01 -31.26
C VAL A 24 8.21 5.46 -32.64
N SER A 25 8.22 4.14 -32.81
CA SER A 25 8.45 3.51 -34.12
C SER A 25 7.34 3.83 -35.12
N GLY A 26 6.07 3.83 -34.68
CA GLY A 26 4.94 4.22 -35.52
C GLY A 26 5.00 5.69 -35.95
N ILE A 27 5.33 6.60 -35.03
CA ILE A 27 5.53 8.02 -35.33
C ILE A 27 6.73 8.21 -36.27
N ALA A 28 7.84 7.50 -36.04
CA ALA A 28 9.01 7.55 -36.90
C ALA A 28 8.68 7.15 -38.35
N LEU A 29 7.87 6.10 -38.53
CA LEU A 29 7.37 5.66 -39.83
C LEU A 29 6.42 6.69 -40.48
N LEU A 30 5.58 7.37 -39.69
CA LEU A 30 4.73 8.45 -40.19
C LEU A 30 5.50 9.72 -40.55
N SER A 31 6.65 9.97 -39.93
CA SER A 31 7.49 11.13 -40.20
C SER A 31 8.46 10.98 -41.38
N LYS A 32 8.60 9.76 -41.93
CA LYS A 32 9.41 9.48 -43.13
C LYS A 32 9.09 10.35 -44.36
N PRO A 33 7.82 10.61 -44.76
CA PRO A 33 7.55 11.45 -45.92
C PRO A 33 8.14 12.85 -45.77
N VAL A 34 8.01 13.47 -44.58
CA VAL A 34 8.50 14.84 -44.35
C VAL A 34 10.03 14.93 -44.44
N TRP A 35 10.75 13.95 -43.89
CA TRP A 35 12.22 13.93 -43.96
C TRP A 35 12.74 13.61 -45.37
N LEU A 36 12.08 12.70 -46.09
CA LEU A 36 12.40 12.39 -47.49
C LEU A 36 12.10 13.57 -48.41
N ASP A 37 11.03 14.32 -48.17
CA ASP A 37 10.69 15.51 -48.95
C ASP A 37 11.72 16.63 -48.77
N ILE A 38 12.21 16.84 -47.54
CA ILE A 38 13.31 17.78 -47.25
C ILE A 38 14.62 17.34 -47.92
N LEU A 39 14.93 16.04 -47.88
CA LEU A 39 16.13 15.47 -48.52
C LEU A 39 16.05 15.53 -50.05
N ASN A 40 14.87 15.27 -50.63
CA ASN A 40 14.62 15.36 -52.07
C ASN A 40 14.68 16.81 -52.57
N LEU A 41 14.24 17.78 -51.76
CA LEU A 41 14.42 19.22 -52.01
C LEU A 41 15.90 19.63 -52.05
N PHE A 42 16.73 19.04 -51.18
CA PHE A 42 18.17 19.31 -51.14
C PHE A 42 18.99 18.56 -52.20
N LEU A 43 18.56 17.37 -52.61
CA LEU A 43 19.31 16.49 -53.52
C LEU A 43 18.92 16.60 -55.00
N GLY A 44 18.02 17.53 -55.37
CA GLY A 44 17.88 18.03 -56.73
C GLY A 44 17.75 16.96 -57.84
N GLY A 45 16.99 15.89 -57.61
CA GLY A 45 16.59 14.96 -58.69
C GLY A 45 16.69 13.46 -58.41
N LEU A 46 17.23 13.01 -57.28
CA LEU A 46 17.25 11.58 -56.95
C LEU A 46 16.02 11.17 -56.14
N LYS A 47 15.01 10.61 -56.80
CA LYS A 47 13.84 9.99 -56.14
C LYS A 47 14.25 8.68 -55.47
N LEU A 48 14.67 8.74 -54.20
CA LEU A 48 14.85 7.55 -53.36
C LEU A 48 13.47 7.06 -52.89
N SER A 49 12.90 6.10 -53.61
CA SER A 49 11.74 5.32 -53.14
C SER A 49 12.25 4.08 -52.40
N ILE A 50 12.32 4.18 -51.08
CA ILE A 50 12.60 3.03 -50.22
C ILE A 50 11.25 2.59 -49.64
N ILE A 51 10.52 1.80 -50.45
CA ILE A 51 9.32 1.00 -50.09
C ILE A 51 7.97 1.78 -50.06
N GLY A 52 7.35 1.99 -51.23
CA GLY A 52 5.87 2.03 -51.47
C GLY A 52 4.98 3.16 -50.91
N GLU A 53 3.83 3.41 -51.56
CA GLU A 53 2.81 4.42 -51.21
C GLU A 53 2.05 4.17 -49.88
N PHE A 54 2.23 2.99 -49.26
CA PHE A 54 1.42 2.54 -48.12
C PHE A 54 2.14 2.61 -46.75
N ASP A 55 3.32 3.21 -46.68
CA ASP A 55 4.10 3.34 -45.44
C ASP A 55 3.36 4.11 -44.33
N TRP A 56 2.59 5.14 -44.70
CA TRP A 56 1.76 5.89 -43.75
C TRP A 56 0.64 5.02 -43.16
N LEU A 57 0.06 4.13 -43.98
CA LEU A 57 -0.99 3.19 -43.56
C LEU A 57 -0.41 2.16 -42.58
N LEU A 58 0.79 1.66 -42.86
CA LEU A 58 1.49 0.71 -41.99
C LEU A 58 1.87 1.35 -40.65
N GLY A 59 2.36 2.60 -40.65
CA GLY A 59 2.62 3.37 -39.42
C GLY A 59 1.35 3.59 -38.59
N LEU A 60 0.24 3.92 -39.24
CA LEU A 60 -1.06 4.11 -38.58
C LEU A 60 -1.60 2.80 -37.99
N VAL A 61 -1.46 1.67 -38.71
CA VAL A 61 -1.82 0.34 -38.21
C VAL A 61 -1.00 -0.04 -36.98
N ILE A 62 0.31 0.22 -36.97
CA ILE A 62 1.18 -0.04 -35.81
C ILE A 62 0.74 0.78 -34.59
N ILE A 63 0.40 2.05 -34.78
CA ILE A 63 -0.10 2.91 -33.69
C ILE A 63 -1.45 2.40 -33.15
N ILE A 64 -2.37 2.01 -34.03
CA ILE A 64 -3.66 1.44 -33.61
C ILE A 64 -3.45 0.15 -32.81
N ILE A 65 -2.59 -0.75 -33.28
CA ILE A 65 -2.26 -2.00 -32.56
C ILE A 65 -1.66 -1.69 -31.19
N ALA A 66 -0.74 -0.72 -31.10
CA ALA A 66 -0.14 -0.31 -29.83
C ALA A 66 -1.17 0.25 -28.84
N LEU A 67 -2.14 1.03 -29.32
CA LEU A 67 -3.22 1.59 -28.51
C LEU A 67 -4.21 0.51 -28.06
N ILE A 68 -4.57 -0.43 -28.95
CA ILE A 68 -5.42 -1.58 -28.61
C ILE A 68 -4.73 -2.43 -27.54
N TYR A 69 -3.45 -2.76 -27.74
CA TYR A 69 -2.65 -3.53 -26.77
C TYR A 69 -2.60 -2.83 -25.41
N ASN A 70 -2.33 -1.52 -25.37
CA ASN A 70 -2.31 -0.74 -24.13
C ASN A 70 -3.67 -0.72 -23.44
N THR A 71 -4.76 -0.57 -24.21
CA THR A 71 -6.12 -0.55 -23.67
C THR A 71 -6.51 -1.92 -23.13
N TYR A 72 -6.17 -3.00 -23.83
CA TYR A 72 -6.44 -4.37 -23.40
C TYR A 72 -5.64 -4.74 -22.15
N HIS A 73 -4.33 -4.45 -22.13
CA HIS A 73 -3.49 -4.68 -20.96
C HIS A 73 -3.99 -3.90 -19.74
N ARG A 74 -4.43 -2.65 -19.95
CA ARG A 74 -5.00 -1.85 -18.88
C ARG A 74 -6.35 -2.37 -18.40
N LYS A 75 -7.18 -2.88 -19.31
CA LYS A 75 -8.44 -3.54 -18.94
C LYS A 75 -8.15 -4.77 -18.07
N LEU A 76 -7.17 -5.59 -18.44
CA LEU A 76 -6.70 -6.70 -17.62
C LEU A 76 -6.18 -6.22 -16.27
N ASP A 77 -5.33 -5.19 -16.23
CA ASP A 77 -4.81 -4.63 -14.99
C ASP A 77 -5.95 -4.13 -14.08
N LEU A 78 -6.98 -3.47 -14.62
CA LEU A 78 -8.15 -3.00 -13.87
C LEU A 78 -9.06 -4.15 -13.41
N GLU A 79 -9.16 -5.23 -14.18
CA GLU A 79 -9.89 -6.44 -13.79
C GLU A 79 -9.15 -7.22 -12.69
N HIS A 80 -7.81 -7.15 -12.68
CA HIS A 80 -6.95 -7.80 -11.67
C HIS A 80 -6.58 -6.86 -10.51
N GLU A 81 -6.84 -5.55 -10.60
CA GLU A 81 -6.67 -4.61 -9.49
C GLU A 81 -7.69 -5.00 -8.42
N SER A 82 -7.22 -5.69 -7.39
CA SER A 82 -8.09 -6.13 -6.30
C SER A 82 -8.77 -4.90 -5.72
N LYS A 83 -10.09 -4.78 -5.89
CA LYS A 83 -10.86 -3.77 -5.17
C LYS A 83 -10.60 -4.02 -3.69
N SER A 84 -9.83 -3.15 -3.04
CA SER A 84 -9.50 -3.32 -1.62
C SER A 84 -10.82 -3.41 -0.86
N LYS A 85 -11.10 -4.58 -0.28
CA LYS A 85 -12.30 -4.75 0.52
C LYS A 85 -12.13 -3.96 1.81
N PRO A 86 -13.19 -3.31 2.31
CA PRO A 86 -13.12 -2.65 3.61
C PRO A 86 -12.73 -3.63 4.72
N ALA A 87 -11.91 -3.20 5.66
CA ALA A 87 -11.33 -4.08 6.69
C ALA A 87 -12.40 -4.80 7.52
N PHE A 88 -13.58 -4.19 7.75
CA PHE A 88 -14.67 -4.85 8.49
C PHE A 88 -15.20 -6.15 7.88
N GLN A 89 -14.97 -6.38 6.58
CA GLN A 89 -15.43 -7.59 5.89
C GLN A 89 -14.58 -8.81 6.23
N GLU A 90 -13.36 -8.59 6.71
CA GLU A 90 -12.38 -9.64 7.03
C GLU A 90 -12.32 -9.95 8.53
N VAL A 91 -13.25 -9.38 9.29
CA VAL A 91 -13.32 -9.50 10.75
C VAL A 91 -13.89 -10.85 11.14
N GLN A 92 -13.18 -11.54 12.03
CA GLN A 92 -13.67 -12.77 12.64
C GLN A 92 -14.52 -12.44 13.87
N TYR A 93 -15.82 -12.68 13.80
CA TYR A 93 -16.75 -12.44 14.91
C TYR A 93 -16.80 -13.61 15.91
N ILE A 94 -15.63 -14.08 16.34
CA ILE A 94 -15.48 -15.19 17.30
C ILE A 94 -15.24 -14.65 18.72
N LYS A 95 -15.44 -15.51 19.72
CA LYS A 95 -14.96 -15.26 21.08
C LYS A 95 -13.47 -15.57 21.12
N PHE A 96 -12.67 -14.61 21.56
CA PHE A 96 -11.23 -14.79 21.70
C PHE A 96 -10.88 -15.34 23.08
N THR A 97 -9.68 -15.91 23.18
CA THR A 97 -9.14 -16.41 24.44
C THR A 97 -8.31 -15.35 25.15
N TYR A 98 -7.57 -14.53 24.40
CA TYR A 98 -6.66 -13.52 24.94
C TYR A 98 -7.01 -12.13 24.45
N PHE A 99 -6.75 -11.13 25.30
CA PHE A 99 -6.95 -9.71 24.96
C PHE A 99 -6.15 -9.28 23.72
N GLY A 100 -4.90 -9.76 23.59
CA GLY A 100 -4.06 -9.48 22.44
C GLY A 100 -4.68 -9.91 21.10
N ASN A 101 -5.39 -11.04 21.05
CA ASN A 101 -6.12 -11.44 19.83
C ASN A 101 -7.25 -10.46 19.48
N LEU A 102 -7.99 -9.99 20.48
CA LEU A 102 -9.03 -8.98 20.28
C LEU A 102 -8.41 -7.70 19.70
N CYS A 103 -7.27 -7.26 20.24
CA CYS A 103 -6.54 -6.10 19.73
C CYS A 103 -6.09 -6.29 18.27
N GLN A 104 -5.51 -7.46 17.95
CA GLN A 104 -5.09 -7.81 16.59
C GLN A 104 -6.23 -7.84 15.57
N GLU A 105 -7.45 -8.17 16.00
CA GLU A 105 -8.63 -8.14 15.13
C GLU A 105 -9.22 -6.73 14.97
N ILE A 106 -9.13 -5.89 15.99
CA ILE A 106 -9.56 -4.49 15.94
C ILE A 106 -8.60 -3.64 15.10
N LEU A 107 -7.30 -3.92 15.17
CA LEU A 107 -6.25 -3.06 14.61
C LEU A 107 -6.42 -2.76 13.10
N PRO A 108 -6.64 -3.74 12.19
CA PRO A 108 -6.82 -3.45 10.77
C PRO A 108 -8.01 -2.52 10.50
N ILE A 109 -9.08 -2.65 11.28
CA ILE A 109 -10.28 -1.81 11.16
C ILE A 109 -9.98 -0.37 11.58
N LEU A 110 -9.20 -0.18 12.64
CA LEU A 110 -8.74 1.14 13.08
C LEU A 110 -7.82 1.79 12.04
N LYS A 111 -6.88 1.04 11.47
CA LYS A 111 -5.99 1.53 10.42
C LYS A 111 -6.74 1.95 9.15
N ASP A 112 -7.76 1.19 8.75
CA ASP A 112 -8.63 1.57 7.63
C ASP A 112 -9.37 2.89 7.90
N ASN A 113 -9.93 3.05 9.10
CA ASN A 113 -10.55 4.31 9.52
C ASN A 113 -9.56 5.49 9.55
N GLU A 114 -8.37 5.28 10.12
CA GLU A 114 -7.30 6.29 10.16
C GLU A 114 -6.88 6.71 8.76
N TYR A 115 -6.66 5.74 7.86
CA TYR A 115 -6.33 5.99 6.46
C TYR A 115 -7.42 6.81 5.75
N ILE A 116 -8.69 6.45 5.93
CA ILE A 116 -9.81 7.20 5.34
C ILE A 116 -9.82 8.63 5.88
N PHE A 117 -9.67 8.80 7.19
CA PHE A 117 -9.69 10.12 7.84
C PHE A 117 -8.54 11.02 7.36
N LEU A 118 -7.30 10.51 7.31
CA LEU A 118 -6.13 11.29 6.91
C LEU A 118 -6.17 11.70 5.42
N ASN A 119 -6.74 10.85 4.56
CA ASN A 119 -6.76 11.11 3.11
C ASN A 119 -7.99 11.86 2.63
N THR A 120 -9.13 11.72 3.32
CA THR A 120 -10.42 12.27 2.83
C THR A 120 -11.20 13.05 3.88
N GLY A 121 -10.73 13.05 5.14
CA GLY A 121 -11.35 13.82 6.21
C GLY A 121 -11.11 15.33 6.06
N PRO A 122 -11.92 16.13 6.77
CA PRO A 122 -11.70 17.57 6.85
C PRO A 122 -10.34 17.85 7.48
N THR A 123 -9.53 18.72 6.86
CA THR A 123 -8.26 19.18 7.44
C THR A 123 -8.53 19.94 8.72
N CYS A 124 -7.92 19.52 9.83
CA CYS A 124 -7.95 20.23 11.11
C CYS A 124 -6.89 21.34 11.23
N SER A 125 -6.18 21.71 10.15
CA SER A 125 -5.14 22.73 10.19
C SER A 125 -5.62 24.05 9.57
N ASN A 126 -5.37 25.14 10.27
CA ASN A 126 -5.47 26.54 9.81
C ASN A 126 -4.48 26.88 8.67
N ASP A 127 -3.86 25.88 8.05
CA ASP A 127 -3.00 26.08 6.90
C ASP A 127 -3.87 26.18 5.65
N LEU A 128 -3.78 27.34 5.00
CA LEU A 128 -4.44 27.77 3.76
C LEU A 128 -4.03 26.92 2.52
N GLY A 129 -3.93 25.60 2.67
CA GLY A 129 -3.84 24.68 1.55
C GLY A 129 -5.20 24.52 0.87
N PRO A 130 -5.25 24.17 -0.44
CA PRO A 130 -6.50 23.85 -1.09
C PRO A 130 -7.19 22.71 -0.33
N LEU A 131 -8.48 22.90 -0.02
CA LEU A 131 -9.35 21.88 0.59
C LEU A 131 -9.07 20.52 -0.05
N ARG A 132 -8.53 19.56 0.72
CA ARG A 132 -8.20 18.22 0.22
C ARG A 132 -9.44 17.39 -0.16
N THR A 133 -10.63 17.94 -0.05
CA THR A 133 -11.87 17.17 -0.07
C THR A 133 -12.76 17.52 -1.25
N ASP A 134 -12.99 16.52 -2.10
CA ASP A 134 -14.33 16.31 -2.62
C ASP A 134 -15.21 15.90 -1.43
N LEU A 135 -15.95 16.86 -0.85
CA LEU A 135 -16.83 16.63 0.30
C LEU A 135 -17.80 15.46 0.06
N THR A 136 -18.12 15.16 -1.20
CA THR A 136 -18.98 14.01 -1.55
C THR A 136 -18.31 12.67 -1.27
N VAL A 137 -16.98 12.57 -1.44
CA VAL A 137 -16.20 11.36 -1.16
C VAL A 137 -16.15 11.10 0.35
N TRP A 138 -15.93 12.15 1.15
CA TRP A 138 -15.94 12.04 2.62
C TRP A 138 -17.29 11.56 3.15
N GLU A 139 -18.40 12.18 2.72
CA GLU A 139 -19.75 11.77 3.13
C GLU A 139 -20.07 10.33 2.73
N LYS A 140 -19.63 9.91 1.53
CA LYS A 140 -19.77 8.54 1.03
C LYS A 140 -18.98 7.56 1.89
N LEU A 141 -17.72 7.84 2.21
CA LEU A 141 -16.84 6.95 2.98
C LEU A 141 -17.24 6.85 4.46
N LYS A 142 -17.75 7.93 5.07
CA LYS A 142 -18.37 7.86 6.41
C LYS A 142 -19.45 6.79 6.47
N LYS A 143 -20.35 6.76 5.48
CA LYS A 143 -21.48 5.84 5.44
C LYS A 143 -21.10 4.42 5.01
N LYS A 144 -20.20 4.27 4.04
CA LYS A 144 -19.86 2.97 3.43
C LYS A 144 -18.74 2.22 4.11
N ALA A 145 -17.84 2.90 4.82
CA ALA A 145 -16.67 2.29 5.44
C ALA A 145 -16.62 2.57 6.96
N ILE A 146 -16.56 3.84 7.37
CA ILE A 146 -16.33 4.19 8.80
C ILE A 146 -17.46 3.69 9.70
N LEU A 147 -18.74 3.89 9.32
CA LEU A 147 -19.87 3.40 10.11
C LEU A 147 -19.89 1.85 10.24
N PRO A 148 -19.74 1.07 9.15
CA PRO A 148 -19.54 -0.37 9.24
C PRO A 148 -18.33 -0.80 10.09
N ASN A 149 -17.18 -0.15 9.90
CA ASN A 149 -15.96 -0.37 10.69
C ASN A 149 -16.22 -0.17 12.19
N ASN A 150 -16.82 0.96 12.57
CA ASN A 150 -17.19 1.26 13.94
C ASN A 150 -18.20 0.25 14.51
N LYS A 151 -19.16 -0.20 13.70
CA LYS A 151 -20.09 -1.27 14.10
C LYS A 151 -19.36 -2.59 14.37
N ALA A 152 -18.37 -2.95 13.54
CA ALA A 152 -17.56 -4.14 13.71
C ALA A 152 -16.73 -4.07 15.01
N ILE A 153 -16.02 -2.96 15.24
CA ILE A 153 -15.27 -2.70 16.49
C ILE A 153 -16.19 -2.81 17.70
N LYS A 154 -17.36 -2.15 17.66
CA LYS A 154 -18.35 -2.22 18.74
C LYS A 154 -18.77 -3.67 19.05
N LYS A 155 -19.01 -4.47 18.01
CA LYS A 155 -19.41 -5.88 18.17
C LYS A 155 -18.26 -6.72 18.74
N LEU A 156 -17.03 -6.53 18.26
CA LEU A 156 -15.84 -7.21 18.78
C LEU A 156 -15.65 -6.93 20.27
N ILE A 157 -15.71 -5.64 20.66
CA ILE A 157 -15.59 -5.21 22.05
C ILE A 157 -16.70 -5.82 22.91
N LYS A 158 -17.97 -5.69 22.49
CA LYS A 158 -19.10 -6.19 23.31
C LYS A 158 -19.08 -7.71 23.51
N ASN A 159 -18.67 -8.47 22.49
CA ASN A 159 -18.62 -9.93 22.57
C ASN A 159 -17.46 -10.45 23.43
N ASN A 160 -16.45 -9.61 23.66
CA ASN A 160 -15.19 -9.97 24.31
C ASN A 160 -14.80 -9.02 25.45
N PHE A 161 -15.76 -8.26 25.99
CA PHE A 161 -15.48 -7.22 26.98
C PHE A 161 -14.85 -7.81 28.25
N GLN A 162 -15.19 -9.04 28.58
CA GLN A 162 -14.60 -9.81 29.69
C GLN A 162 -13.09 -10.02 29.57
N LEU A 163 -12.51 -9.92 28.37
CA LEU A 163 -11.07 -10.04 28.15
C LEU A 163 -10.34 -8.71 28.39
N VAL A 164 -11.06 -7.59 28.43
CA VAL A 164 -10.48 -6.26 28.58
C VAL A 164 -9.98 -6.11 30.02
N PRO A 165 -8.68 -5.87 30.24
CA PRO A 165 -8.16 -5.59 31.57
C PRO A 165 -8.88 -4.41 32.22
N GLU A 166 -9.14 -4.49 33.52
CA GLU A 166 -9.89 -3.46 34.26
C GLU A 166 -9.31 -2.06 34.07
N LYS A 167 -7.99 -1.93 34.05
CA LYS A 167 -7.25 -0.67 33.77
C LYS A 167 -7.66 0.01 32.45
N TYR A 168 -8.15 -0.74 31.47
CA TYR A 168 -8.59 -0.22 30.17
C TYR A 168 -10.11 -0.15 30.02
N GLY A 169 -10.90 -0.63 30.99
CA GLY A 169 -12.36 -0.71 30.89
C GLY A 169 -13.02 0.64 30.59
N ALA A 170 -12.60 1.70 31.28
CA ALA A 170 -13.10 3.06 31.05
C ALA A 170 -12.79 3.57 29.63
N LEU A 171 -11.59 3.26 29.11
CA LEU A 171 -11.16 3.65 27.77
C LEU A 171 -11.99 2.94 26.68
N PHE A 172 -12.24 1.65 26.84
CA PHE A 172 -13.09 0.88 25.93
C PHE A 172 -14.55 1.38 25.96
N ASN A 173 -15.08 1.74 27.14
CA ASN A 173 -16.39 2.37 27.25
C ASN A 173 -16.43 3.72 26.53
N LYS A 174 -15.40 4.55 26.65
CA LYS A 174 -15.27 5.81 25.91
C LYS A 174 -15.29 5.59 24.40
N MET A 175 -14.63 4.55 23.90
CA MET A 175 -14.69 4.18 22.48
C MET A 175 -16.09 3.74 22.06
N LEU A 176 -16.81 2.97 22.89
CA LEU A 176 -18.20 2.59 22.60
C LEU A 176 -19.14 3.80 22.52
N LEU A 177 -18.97 4.77 23.43
CA LEU A 177 -19.72 6.03 23.42
C LEU A 177 -19.38 6.87 22.17
N HIS A 178 -18.10 6.98 21.81
CA HIS A 178 -17.66 7.62 20.57
C HIS A 178 -18.37 7.02 19.34
N ILE A 179 -18.39 5.69 19.22
CA ILE A 179 -19.04 4.99 18.11
C ILE A 179 -20.54 5.34 18.02
N ASP A 180 -21.23 5.39 19.15
CA ASP A 180 -22.66 5.70 19.20
C ASP A 180 -22.95 7.18 18.89
N ALA A 181 -22.15 8.08 19.44
CA ALA A 181 -22.24 9.51 19.19
C ALA A 181 -21.93 9.85 17.72
N PHE A 182 -20.87 9.28 17.15
CA PHE A 182 -20.54 9.43 15.73
C PHE A 182 -21.66 8.93 14.82
N LYS A 183 -22.26 7.78 15.15
CA LYS A 183 -23.42 7.26 14.40
C LYS A 183 -24.62 8.21 14.45
N LYS A 184 -24.88 8.86 15.59
CA LYS A 184 -25.92 9.89 15.71
C LYS A 184 -25.58 11.11 14.87
N HIS A 185 -24.34 11.61 14.95
CA HIS A 185 -23.85 12.74 14.15
C HIS A 185 -23.99 12.51 12.64
N VAL A 186 -23.63 11.32 12.13
CA VAL A 186 -23.78 11.00 10.70
C VAL A 186 -25.25 10.98 10.26
N LYS A 187 -26.18 10.69 11.16
CA LYS A 187 -27.63 10.73 10.87
C LYS A 187 -28.21 12.14 11.00
N ASN A 188 -27.76 12.89 12.00
CA ASN A 188 -28.19 14.24 12.28
C ASN A 188 -26.93 15.14 12.42
N PRO A 189 -26.58 15.91 11.38
CA PRO A 189 -25.40 16.78 11.40
C PRO A 189 -25.42 17.83 12.53
N ASN A 190 -26.60 18.19 13.05
CA ASN A 190 -26.76 19.15 14.15
C ASN A 190 -26.50 18.54 15.52
N PHE A 191 -26.30 17.22 15.61
CA PHE A 191 -25.93 16.58 16.87
C PHE A 191 -24.47 16.92 17.19
N ASP A 192 -24.27 17.70 18.27
CA ASP A 192 -22.95 17.96 18.80
C ASP A 192 -22.38 16.68 19.44
N TYR A 193 -21.20 16.29 18.99
CA TYR A 193 -20.46 15.14 19.49
C TYR A 193 -19.05 15.52 19.96
N SER A 194 -18.80 16.82 20.22
CA SER A 194 -17.52 17.38 20.70
C SER A 194 -17.00 16.72 21.98
N GLU A 195 -17.88 16.25 22.86
CA GLU A 195 -17.51 15.52 24.08
C GLU A 195 -17.20 14.03 23.85
N PHE A 196 -17.59 13.50 22.69
CA PHE A 196 -17.47 12.08 22.32
C PHE A 196 -16.48 11.85 21.17
N GLN A 197 -15.41 12.63 21.13
CA GLN A 197 -14.35 12.50 20.12
C GLN A 197 -13.59 11.17 20.25
N PHE A 198 -12.90 10.80 19.17
CA PHE A 198 -12.12 9.57 19.12
C PHE A 198 -11.06 9.55 20.24
N PRO A 199 -11.04 8.54 21.12
CA PRO A 199 -10.07 8.45 22.21
C PRO A 199 -8.70 8.00 21.67
N LYS A 200 -7.76 8.92 21.43
CA LYS A 200 -6.42 8.60 20.88
C LYS A 200 -5.69 7.46 21.63
N GLN A 201 -5.77 7.47 22.96
CA GLN A 201 -5.21 6.42 23.83
C GLN A 201 -5.74 5.02 23.50
N PHE A 202 -6.96 4.90 22.96
CA PHE A 202 -7.51 3.60 22.56
C PHE A 202 -6.66 2.99 21.44
N ALA A 203 -6.30 3.78 20.43
CA ALA A 203 -5.43 3.29 19.36
C ALA A 203 -4.08 2.84 19.92
N GLU A 204 -3.45 3.65 20.78
CA GLU A 204 -2.15 3.35 21.40
C GLU A 204 -2.16 2.00 22.15
N VAL A 205 -3.20 1.75 22.96
CA VAL A 205 -3.38 0.46 23.66
C VAL A 205 -3.55 -0.68 22.66
N ILE A 206 -4.37 -0.51 21.63
CA ILE A 206 -4.56 -1.55 20.60
C ILE A 206 -3.23 -1.87 19.89
N PHE A 207 -2.40 -0.87 19.56
CA PHE A 207 -1.08 -1.10 18.96
C PHE A 207 -0.14 -1.85 19.90
N ALA A 208 0.02 -1.36 21.13
CA ALA A 208 0.96 -1.92 22.09
C ALA A 208 0.62 -3.38 22.42
N GLU A 209 -0.65 -3.66 22.72
CA GLU A 209 -1.09 -5.00 23.12
C GLU A 209 -1.11 -5.97 21.94
N SER A 210 -1.35 -5.49 20.71
CA SER A 210 -1.20 -6.31 19.50
C SER A 210 0.26 -6.71 19.28
N PHE A 211 1.19 -5.77 19.50
CA PHE A 211 2.63 -6.01 19.35
C PHE A 211 3.16 -6.97 20.43
N GLU A 212 2.83 -6.76 21.69
CA GLU A 212 3.26 -7.66 22.78
C GLU A 212 2.74 -9.08 22.57
N TYR A 213 1.48 -9.22 22.14
CA TYR A 213 0.94 -10.53 21.83
C TYR A 213 1.60 -11.16 20.60
N ALA A 214 1.89 -10.38 19.55
CA ALA A 214 2.55 -10.86 18.35
C ALA A 214 3.94 -11.47 18.63
N LYS A 215 4.71 -10.94 19.59
CA LYS A 215 6.02 -11.52 19.98
C LYS A 215 5.92 -12.98 20.42
N THR A 216 4.81 -13.39 20.99
CA THR A 216 4.56 -14.78 21.43
C THR A 216 4.02 -15.68 20.31
N ASN A 217 3.71 -15.11 19.15
CA ASN A 217 3.13 -15.84 18.03
C ASN A 217 4.18 -16.76 17.38
N LYS A 218 3.88 -18.07 17.35
CA LYS A 218 4.77 -19.10 16.80
C LYS A 218 5.16 -18.85 15.32
N ASN A 219 4.28 -18.24 14.53
CA ASN A 219 4.52 -17.95 13.13
C ASN A 219 5.56 -16.83 12.97
N LEU A 220 5.45 -15.76 13.76
CA LEU A 220 6.43 -14.67 13.78
C LEU A 220 7.79 -15.14 14.30
N VAL A 221 7.80 -15.89 15.42
CA VAL A 221 9.04 -16.46 16.00
C VAL A 221 9.76 -17.34 14.96
N LYS A 222 9.05 -18.21 14.25
CA LYS A 222 9.65 -19.06 13.20
C LYS A 222 10.26 -18.25 12.05
N LYS A 223 9.66 -17.12 11.67
CA LYS A 223 10.18 -16.25 10.62
C LYS A 223 11.40 -15.47 11.10
N HIS A 224 11.35 -14.93 12.32
CA HIS A 224 12.48 -14.23 12.95
C HIS A 224 13.70 -15.15 13.06
N GLU A 225 13.53 -16.36 13.59
CA GLU A 225 14.61 -17.36 13.67
C GLU A 225 15.16 -17.76 12.30
N TRP A 226 14.30 -17.86 11.28
CA TRP A 226 14.77 -18.14 9.93
C TRP A 226 15.59 -16.98 9.36
N ILE A 227 15.15 -15.75 9.53
CA ILE A 227 15.90 -14.55 9.10
C ILE A 227 17.25 -14.52 9.79
N ARG A 228 17.28 -14.69 11.12
CA ARG A 228 18.50 -14.74 11.91
C ARG A 228 19.50 -15.79 11.40
N LYS A 229 19.03 -16.96 10.98
CA LYS A 229 19.87 -18.04 10.46
C LYS A 229 20.37 -17.82 9.03
N ASN A 230 19.62 -17.09 8.20
CA ASN A 230 19.91 -16.94 6.76
C ASN A 230 20.50 -15.56 6.41
N ILE A 231 20.44 -14.61 7.34
CA ILE A 231 21.21 -13.37 7.25
C ILE A 231 22.69 -13.69 7.41
N ASN A 232 23.48 -13.29 6.42
CA ASN A 232 24.92 -13.46 6.44
C ASN A 232 25.55 -12.21 7.05
N GLU A 233 26.15 -12.38 8.23
CA GLU A 233 26.80 -11.30 8.99
C GLU A 233 28.01 -10.70 8.26
N LYS A 234 28.55 -11.37 7.23
CA LYS A 234 29.55 -10.77 6.34
C LYS A 234 28.98 -9.55 5.59
N TYR A 235 27.71 -9.58 5.23
CA TYR A 235 27.08 -8.54 4.42
C TYR A 235 26.26 -7.56 5.26
N VAL A 236 25.67 -8.03 6.37
CA VAL A 236 24.68 -7.29 7.16
C VAL A 236 25.21 -6.99 8.56
N LEU A 237 25.30 -5.70 8.89
CA LEU A 237 25.66 -5.19 10.22
C LEU A 237 24.51 -5.37 11.22
N ASP A 238 23.34 -4.85 10.88
CA ASP A 238 22.15 -4.84 11.74
C ASP A 238 20.88 -5.01 10.91
N TRP A 239 19.80 -5.44 11.56
CA TRP A 239 18.51 -5.58 10.92
C TRP A 239 17.34 -5.52 11.90
N ILE A 240 16.20 -5.07 11.37
CA ILE A 240 14.95 -4.98 12.12
C ILE A 240 13.78 -5.47 11.27
N ILE A 241 12.85 -6.19 11.89
CA ILE A 241 11.55 -6.52 11.30
C ILE A 241 10.54 -5.49 11.75
N PHE A 242 9.78 -4.95 10.81
CA PHE A 242 8.77 -3.92 11.06
C PHE A 242 7.49 -4.20 10.24
N GLY A 243 6.60 -3.22 10.15
CA GLY A 243 5.42 -3.29 9.30
C GLY A 243 4.25 -4.07 9.90
N SER A 244 3.37 -4.59 9.06
CA SER A 244 2.10 -5.20 9.51
C SER A 244 2.31 -6.49 10.31
N ILE A 245 3.37 -7.23 10.01
CA ILE A 245 3.64 -8.55 10.58
C ILE A 245 3.99 -8.51 12.06
N VAL A 246 4.57 -7.42 12.56
CA VAL A 246 4.88 -7.26 13.99
C VAL A 246 3.63 -7.02 14.83
N PHE A 247 2.48 -6.73 14.20
CA PHE A 247 1.21 -6.55 14.89
C PHE A 247 0.25 -7.71 14.63
N THR A 248 0.10 -8.16 13.39
CA THR A 248 -0.86 -9.19 13.00
C THR A 248 -0.18 -10.30 12.18
N PRO A 249 0.64 -11.17 12.81
CA PRO A 249 1.48 -12.15 12.11
C PRO A 249 0.73 -13.11 11.18
N GLU A 250 -0.50 -13.49 11.57
CA GLU A 250 -1.32 -14.43 10.80
C GLU A 250 -1.93 -13.78 9.56
N LYS A 251 -2.29 -12.50 9.63
CA LYS A 251 -2.98 -11.76 8.55
C LYS A 251 -2.05 -11.01 7.61
N ALA A 252 -0.83 -10.69 8.03
CA ALA A 252 0.14 -9.96 7.21
C ALA A 252 0.42 -10.70 5.89
N SER A 253 0.37 -10.00 4.75
CA SER A 253 0.66 -10.56 3.42
C SER A 253 2.15 -10.86 3.22
N ASP A 254 2.98 -10.08 3.88
CA ASP A 254 4.41 -9.92 3.67
C ASP A 254 5.15 -9.78 5.00
N LEU A 255 6.48 -9.78 4.91
CA LEU A 255 7.38 -9.40 5.99
C LEU A 255 8.25 -8.23 5.52
N ASP A 256 8.21 -7.13 6.27
CA ASP A 256 9.08 -5.99 6.04
C ASP A 256 10.36 -6.09 6.89
N LEU A 257 11.51 -6.04 6.23
CA LEU A 257 12.84 -6.15 6.82
C LEU A 257 13.66 -4.92 6.43
N ALA A 258 14.22 -4.21 7.40
CA ALA A 258 15.23 -3.20 7.15
C ALA A 258 16.60 -3.75 7.53
N ILE A 259 17.58 -3.58 6.66
CA ILE A 259 18.95 -4.07 6.83
C ILE A 259 19.95 -2.94 6.65
N LEU A 260 20.91 -2.88 7.57
CA LEU A 260 22.09 -2.04 7.49
C LEU A 260 23.27 -2.88 7.02
N MET A 261 24.00 -2.41 6.01
CA MET A 261 25.05 -3.20 5.35
C MET A 261 26.46 -2.72 5.66
N HIS A 262 27.44 -3.61 5.46
CA HIS A 262 28.85 -3.23 5.42
C HIS A 262 29.19 -2.40 4.18
N GLU A 263 30.11 -1.44 4.38
CA GLU A 263 30.57 -0.45 3.39
C GLU A 263 31.37 -1.07 2.23
N GLU A 264 32.02 -2.22 2.46
CA GLU A 264 32.92 -2.87 1.49
C GLU A 264 32.23 -3.86 0.55
N ASN A 265 30.89 -3.90 0.55
CA ASN A 265 30.15 -4.89 -0.24
C ASN A 265 30.03 -4.49 -1.71
N ASP A 266 30.40 -5.42 -2.60
CA ASP A 266 30.10 -5.33 -4.03
C ASP A 266 28.57 -5.36 -4.25
N PHE A 267 28.03 -4.31 -4.87
CA PHE A 267 26.60 -4.11 -5.09
C PHE A 267 25.95 -5.27 -5.86
N ASP A 268 26.65 -5.86 -6.83
CA ASP A 268 26.10 -6.94 -7.66
C ASP A 268 25.98 -8.26 -6.86
N GLN A 269 26.98 -8.57 -6.03
CA GLN A 269 26.96 -9.73 -5.15
C GLN A 269 25.88 -9.60 -4.08
N LEU A 270 25.71 -8.40 -3.54
CA LEU A 270 24.69 -8.09 -2.57
C LEU A 270 23.28 -8.19 -3.16
N SER A 271 23.04 -7.59 -4.33
CA SER A 271 21.75 -7.66 -5.01
C SER A 271 21.34 -9.12 -5.26
N THR A 272 22.30 -9.92 -5.72
CA THR A 272 22.11 -11.37 -5.90
C THR A 272 21.79 -12.08 -4.58
N TYR A 273 22.49 -11.72 -3.50
CA TYR A 273 22.25 -12.27 -2.16
C TYR A 273 20.85 -11.92 -1.63
N ILE A 274 20.42 -10.66 -1.75
CA ILE A 274 19.11 -10.21 -1.28
C ILE A 274 17.98 -10.86 -2.09
N GLU A 275 18.11 -10.96 -3.40
CA GLU A 275 17.12 -11.65 -4.23
C GLU A 275 17.04 -13.15 -3.91
N GLY A 276 18.18 -13.79 -3.62
CA GLY A 276 18.23 -15.16 -3.09
C GLY A 276 17.48 -15.28 -1.76
N LEU A 277 17.74 -14.38 -0.81
CA LEU A 277 17.08 -14.35 0.49
C LEU A 277 15.55 -14.20 0.34
N LYS A 278 15.09 -13.29 -0.53
CA LYS A 278 13.65 -13.11 -0.83
C LYS A 278 13.03 -14.36 -1.45
N PHE A 279 13.73 -14.98 -2.40
CA PHE A 279 13.26 -16.19 -3.06
C PHE A 279 13.11 -17.35 -2.09
N ASP A 280 14.12 -17.60 -1.25
CA ASP A 280 14.10 -18.66 -0.26
C ASP A 280 13.01 -18.44 0.80
N PHE A 281 12.83 -17.19 1.25
CA PHE A 281 11.75 -16.82 2.16
C PHE A 281 10.38 -17.13 1.53
N LYS A 282 10.18 -16.74 0.27
CA LYS A 282 8.94 -16.97 -0.48
C LYS A 282 8.66 -18.44 -0.67
N ILE A 283 9.66 -19.26 -0.98
CA ILE A 283 9.50 -20.72 -1.08
C ILE A 283 9.04 -21.29 0.26
N LYS A 284 9.72 -20.91 1.34
CA LYS A 284 9.52 -21.48 2.67
C LYS A 284 8.20 -21.08 3.32
N PHE A 285 7.84 -19.80 3.26
CA PHE A 285 6.71 -19.26 4.00
C PHE A 285 5.50 -18.91 3.12
N LYS A 286 5.64 -18.99 1.79
CA LYS A 286 4.61 -18.60 0.82
C LYS A 286 4.11 -17.16 1.02
N LYS A 287 4.99 -16.28 1.48
CA LYS A 287 4.78 -14.85 1.69
C LYS A 287 5.95 -14.08 1.09
N ASP A 288 5.71 -12.84 0.68
CA ASP A 288 6.77 -11.99 0.14
C ASP A 288 7.63 -11.39 1.27
N LEU A 289 8.91 -11.16 0.95
CA LEU A 289 9.86 -10.48 1.81
C LEU A 289 10.20 -9.14 1.17
N HIS A 290 9.77 -8.05 1.80
CA HIS A 290 10.14 -6.70 1.40
C HIS A 290 11.35 -6.26 2.19
N VAL A 291 12.37 -5.78 1.49
CA VAL A 291 13.66 -5.45 2.07
C VAL A 291 13.99 -4.00 1.77
N SER A 292 14.15 -3.20 2.82
CA SER A 292 14.69 -1.85 2.77
C SER A 292 16.18 -1.91 3.12
N ILE A 293 17.03 -1.43 2.23
CA ILE A 293 18.48 -1.51 2.35
C ILE A 293 19.00 -0.13 2.73
N PHE A 294 19.89 -0.09 3.72
CA PHE A 294 20.63 1.09 4.14
C PHE A 294 22.13 0.79 4.03
N GLU A 295 22.87 1.69 3.41
CA GLU A 295 24.34 1.60 3.34
C GLU A 295 24.98 1.99 4.68
N ASN A 296 26.24 1.63 4.91
CA ASN A 296 26.96 2.00 6.14
C ASN A 296 27.10 3.53 6.29
N THR A 297 27.16 4.24 5.17
CA THR A 297 27.13 5.71 5.13
C THR A 297 25.79 6.29 5.61
N GLU A 298 24.73 5.48 5.59
CA GLU A 298 23.35 5.83 5.97
C GLU A 298 22.98 5.32 7.38
N VAL A 299 23.96 5.05 8.25
CA VAL A 299 23.71 4.59 9.64
C VAL A 299 22.74 5.53 10.38
N LEU A 300 22.88 6.85 10.21
CA LEU A 300 21.98 7.82 10.85
C LEU A 300 20.55 7.72 10.31
N ASP A 301 20.38 7.43 9.02
CA ASP A 301 19.07 7.24 8.40
C ASP A 301 18.45 5.91 8.85
N PHE A 302 19.24 4.85 8.99
CA PHE A 302 18.80 3.59 9.57
C PHE A 302 18.35 3.76 11.02
N ILE A 303 19.11 4.50 11.85
CA ILE A 303 18.74 4.80 13.23
C ILE A 303 17.45 5.63 13.26
N SER A 304 17.36 6.69 12.47
CA SER A 304 16.16 7.54 12.35
C SER A 304 14.94 6.73 11.89
N PHE A 305 15.10 5.85 10.90
CA PHE A 305 14.07 4.94 10.43
C PHE A 305 13.63 3.97 11.53
N SER A 306 14.59 3.41 12.24
CA SER A 306 14.37 2.53 13.38
C SER A 306 13.59 3.26 14.46
N GLU A 307 13.96 4.47 14.85
CA GLU A 307 13.27 5.27 15.88
C GLU A 307 11.83 5.63 15.49
N LYS A 308 11.58 5.95 14.21
CA LYS A 308 10.21 6.16 13.68
C LYS A 308 9.33 4.91 13.75
N ASN A 309 9.95 3.73 13.87
CA ASN A 309 9.27 2.44 14.05
C ASN A 309 9.56 1.90 15.46
N PRO A 310 8.96 2.47 16.53
CA PRO A 310 9.27 2.08 17.90
C PRO A 310 8.87 0.63 18.21
N LEU A 311 7.80 0.14 17.57
CA LEU A 311 7.32 -1.24 17.68
C LEU A 311 7.91 -2.05 16.52
N LYS A 312 9.05 -2.68 16.78
CA LYS A 312 9.84 -3.47 15.83
C LYS A 312 10.53 -4.63 16.54
N ILE A 313 10.89 -5.66 15.80
CA ILE A 313 11.71 -6.76 16.33
C ILE A 313 13.14 -6.54 15.86
N LYS A 314 14.06 -6.45 16.82
CA LYS A 314 15.49 -6.30 16.52
C LYS A 314 16.15 -7.66 16.26
N LYS A 315 17.34 -7.61 15.66
CA LYS A 315 18.28 -8.73 15.52
C LYS A 315 18.38 -9.56 16.79
#